data_AF-A2D7A0-F1
#
_entry.id   AF-A2D7A0-F1
#
_cell.length_a   1.000
_cell.length_b   1.000
_cell.length_c   1.000
_cell.angle_alpha   90.00
_cell.angle_beta   90.00
_cell.angle_gamma   90.00
#
_symmetry.space_group_name_H-M   'P 1'
#
loop_
_entity.id
_entity.type
_entity.pdbx_description
1 polymer ?
#
loop_
_entity_poly.entity_id
_entity_poly.type
_entity_poly.pdbx_seq_one_letter_code
_entity_poly.pdbx_strand_id
1 'polypeptide(L)'
;MVQLSKLCDELKRANVITECGAFCININDRIIKTKKSSAICFSDLIKEKYLIDKSITSFNIHLGIICQDSIDILSNFIETGKLEFEADESHYHDIFEIGRYFGNQILIQMYVELIKSDKSLTNDNVFQKYEISAFENDSKAMSDCIEYISSHLYCLNDDDIISNFVKNGFEFCEKILKSKDLKIENEDRLCLLLLETCRRNNTLFDLFRYVNLHFCSPKIYDEIYNFSVENSFESTLLTIYNETLKHHLSIVRGNIEISNQSIESFEKHLIHNQFKISDRSVSIFVPLTIDRIIYYTIKFYAA
;
A
#
# COMPACT_ATOMS: atom_id res chain seq x y z
N MET A 1 -5.34 -45.71 -10.37
CA MET A 1 -6.49 -45.51 -9.46
C MET A 1 -6.11 -44.36 -8.54
N VAL A 2 -6.79 -43.22 -8.62
CA VAL A 2 -6.45 -42.03 -7.81
C VAL A 2 -7.01 -42.24 -6.40
N GLN A 3 -6.14 -42.30 -5.40
CA GLN A 3 -6.54 -42.51 -4.01
C GLN A 3 -6.92 -41.15 -3.41
N LEU A 4 -8.22 -40.88 -3.29
CA LEU A 4 -8.71 -39.62 -2.74
C LEU A 4 -8.62 -39.67 -1.20
N SER A 5 -7.66 -38.97 -0.62
CA SER A 5 -7.58 -38.73 0.83
C SER A 5 -8.11 -37.33 1.15
N LYS A 6 -9.16 -37.27 1.98
CA LYS A 6 -9.56 -36.04 2.68
C LYS A 6 -9.35 -36.25 4.17
N LEU A 7 -8.87 -35.21 4.84
CA LEU A 7 -8.56 -35.23 6.26
C LEU A 7 -9.50 -34.25 6.96
N CYS A 8 -10.15 -34.68 8.05
CA CYS A 8 -10.87 -33.78 8.94
C CYS A 8 -9.90 -33.36 10.05
N ASP A 9 -9.49 -32.09 10.02
CA ASP A 9 -8.46 -31.61 10.94
C ASP A 9 -9.01 -31.53 12.37
N GLU A 10 -10.28 -31.19 12.56
CA GLU A 10 -10.98 -31.18 13.86
C GLU A 10 -10.84 -32.52 14.59
N LEU A 11 -11.01 -33.64 13.87
CA LEU A 11 -10.86 -34.99 14.43
C LEU A 11 -9.38 -35.34 14.71
N LYS A 12 -8.42 -34.84 13.91
CA LYS A 12 -6.99 -34.96 14.28
C LYS A 12 -6.68 -34.19 15.56
N ARG A 13 -7.22 -32.96 15.70
CA ARG A 13 -7.05 -32.09 16.87
C ARG A 13 -7.65 -32.75 18.12
N ALA A 14 -8.81 -33.41 17.98
CA ALA A 14 -9.42 -34.19 19.05
C ALA A 14 -8.51 -35.35 19.53
N ASN A 15 -7.88 -36.08 18.61
CA ASN A 15 -7.07 -37.27 18.92
C ASN A 15 -5.78 -36.99 19.71
N VAL A 16 -5.27 -35.75 19.75
CA VAL A 16 -4.06 -35.41 20.53
C VAL A 16 -4.36 -35.00 21.97
N ILE A 17 -5.64 -34.82 22.33
CA ILE A 17 -6.04 -34.34 23.66
C ILE A 17 -5.84 -35.46 24.68
N THR A 18 -4.87 -35.25 25.58
CA THR A 18 -4.61 -36.17 26.71
C THR A 18 -5.00 -35.61 28.07
N GLU A 19 -5.38 -34.33 28.13
CA GLU A 19 -5.71 -33.61 29.37
C GLU A 19 -7.01 -32.83 29.24
N CYS A 20 -7.84 -32.93 30.27
CA CYS A 20 -9.02 -32.08 30.45
C CYS A 20 -8.68 -30.90 31.37
N GLY A 21 -9.18 -29.70 31.06
CA GLY A 21 -8.97 -28.51 31.89
C GLY A 21 -9.64 -27.27 31.32
N ALA A 22 -9.57 -26.17 32.05
CA ALA A 22 -9.95 -24.85 31.56
C ALA A 22 -8.85 -24.27 30.64
N PHE A 23 -9.23 -23.39 29.74
CA PHE A 23 -8.34 -22.63 28.87
C PHE A 23 -8.89 -21.22 28.65
N CYS A 24 -8.02 -20.22 28.63
CA CYS A 24 -8.38 -18.82 28.42
C CYS A 24 -7.78 -18.29 27.11
N ILE A 25 -8.62 -17.88 26.16
CA ILE A 25 -8.17 -17.16 24.96
C ILE A 25 -8.46 -15.68 25.22
N ASN A 26 -7.41 -14.86 25.27
CA ASN A 26 -7.50 -13.42 25.44
C ASN A 26 -7.22 -12.74 24.09
N ILE A 27 -8.20 -11.99 23.60
CA ILE A 27 -8.13 -11.23 22.35
C ILE A 27 -8.55 -9.79 22.68
N ASN A 28 -7.65 -8.83 22.46
CA ASN A 28 -7.91 -7.40 22.75
C ASN A 28 -8.43 -7.16 24.18
N ASP A 29 -7.78 -7.78 25.17
CA ASP A 29 -8.13 -7.77 26.59
C ASP A 29 -9.51 -8.39 26.95
N ARG A 30 -10.25 -8.93 25.97
CA ARG A 30 -11.47 -9.72 26.17
C ARG A 30 -11.12 -11.20 26.32
N ILE A 31 -11.55 -11.81 27.43
CA ILE A 31 -11.21 -13.19 27.79
C ILE A 31 -12.37 -14.16 27.49
N ILE A 32 -12.17 -15.02 26.50
CA ILE A 32 -12.98 -16.23 26.26
C ILE A 32 -12.49 -17.33 27.21
N LYS A 33 -13.38 -17.83 28.09
CA LYS A 33 -13.10 -18.96 28.98
C LYS A 33 -13.73 -20.22 28.39
N THR A 34 -12.93 -21.22 28.07
CA THR A 34 -13.42 -22.46 27.45
C THR A 34 -12.72 -23.69 28.02
N LYS A 35 -13.02 -24.87 27.48
CA LYS A 35 -12.31 -26.12 27.78
C LYS A 35 -11.04 -26.19 26.92
N LYS A 36 -9.93 -26.67 27.48
CA LYS A 36 -8.67 -26.95 26.74
C LYS A 36 -8.93 -27.79 25.50
N SER A 37 -9.84 -28.78 25.59
CA SER A 37 -10.29 -29.58 24.46
C SER A 37 -10.97 -28.77 23.35
N SER A 38 -11.85 -27.83 23.69
CA SER A 38 -12.54 -26.99 22.71
C SER A 38 -11.57 -26.02 22.03
N ALA A 39 -10.66 -25.40 22.79
CA ALA A 39 -9.62 -24.53 22.25
C ALA A 39 -8.67 -25.27 21.29
N ILE A 40 -8.27 -26.52 21.62
CA ILE A 40 -7.46 -27.37 20.74
C ILE A 40 -8.26 -27.76 19.49
N CYS A 41 -9.52 -28.19 19.60
CA CYS A 41 -10.35 -28.52 18.43
C CYS A 41 -10.62 -27.30 17.53
N PHE A 42 -10.70 -26.10 18.11
CA PHE A 42 -10.93 -24.84 17.41
C PHE A 42 -9.71 -24.36 16.61
N SER A 43 -8.48 -24.55 17.08
CA SER A 43 -7.30 -23.89 16.52
C SER A 43 -6.12 -24.82 16.29
N ASP A 44 -5.59 -24.81 15.06
CA ASP A 44 -4.33 -25.48 14.72
C ASP A 44 -3.13 -24.87 15.47
N LEU A 45 -3.11 -23.55 15.66
CA LEU A 45 -2.08 -22.85 16.43
C LEU A 45 -2.08 -23.25 17.91
N ILE A 46 -3.27 -23.38 18.54
CA ILE A 46 -3.38 -23.83 19.95
C ILE A 46 -2.98 -25.31 20.06
N LYS A 47 -3.42 -26.16 19.13
CA LYS A 47 -2.99 -27.57 19.01
C LYS A 47 -1.46 -27.68 18.92
N GLU A 48 -0.81 -26.89 18.07
CA GLU A 48 0.66 -26.89 17.92
C GLU A 48 1.37 -26.47 19.20
N LYS A 49 0.92 -25.40 19.87
CA LYS A 49 1.49 -25.00 21.16
C LYS A 49 1.27 -26.06 22.24
N TYR A 50 0.11 -26.71 22.29
CA TYR A 50 -0.18 -27.80 23.23
C TYR A 50 0.69 -29.05 23.01
N LEU A 51 1.07 -29.35 21.76
CA LEU A 51 2.01 -30.45 21.46
C LEU A 51 3.43 -30.17 21.97
N ILE A 52 3.83 -28.90 22.06
CA ILE A 52 5.12 -28.46 22.62
C ILE A 52 5.06 -28.40 24.16
N ASP A 53 4.03 -27.75 24.70
CA ASP A 53 3.78 -27.63 26.13
C ASP A 53 2.32 -28.00 26.45
N LYS A 54 2.13 -29.20 27.01
CA LYS A 54 0.81 -29.66 27.43
C LYS A 54 0.21 -28.82 28.55
N SER A 55 1.05 -28.18 29.38
CA SER A 55 0.61 -27.43 30.54
C SER A 55 -0.07 -26.10 30.20
N ILE A 56 0.01 -25.63 28.94
CA ILE A 56 -0.59 -24.39 28.45
C ILE A 56 -2.07 -24.25 28.88
N THR A 57 -2.37 -23.15 29.57
CA THR A 57 -3.71 -22.80 30.10
C THR A 57 -4.29 -21.53 29.49
N SER A 58 -3.49 -20.74 28.78
CA SER A 58 -3.94 -19.50 28.16
C SER A 58 -3.20 -19.14 26.89
N PHE A 59 -3.81 -18.25 26.12
CA PHE A 59 -3.26 -17.65 24.92
C PHE A 59 -3.64 -16.16 24.91
N ASN A 60 -2.70 -15.26 24.63
CA ASN A 60 -2.97 -13.82 24.51
C ASN A 60 -2.58 -13.33 23.11
N ILE A 61 -3.43 -12.50 22.50
CA ILE A 61 -3.18 -11.85 21.21
C ILE A 61 -3.91 -10.50 21.13
N HIS A 62 -3.39 -9.61 20.29
CA HIS A 62 -4.07 -8.41 19.83
C HIS A 62 -4.34 -8.55 18.31
N LEU A 63 -5.59 -8.34 17.89
CA LEU A 63 -6.07 -8.47 16.51
C LEU A 63 -6.81 -7.20 16.09
N GLY A 64 -6.76 -6.84 14.81
CA GLY A 64 -7.47 -5.68 14.23
C GLY A 64 -8.96 -5.95 14.03
N ILE A 65 -9.70 -6.16 15.12
CA ILE A 65 -11.13 -6.48 15.14
C ILE A 65 -11.95 -5.18 15.13
N ILE A 66 -12.96 -5.13 14.27
CA ILE A 66 -13.82 -3.97 13.99
C ILE A 66 -15.07 -4.00 14.87
N CYS A 67 -15.84 -5.10 14.83
CA CYS A 67 -17.10 -5.25 15.55
C CYS A 67 -16.86 -5.63 17.02
N GLN A 68 -17.60 -4.99 17.92
CA GLN A 68 -17.40 -5.16 19.37
C GLN A 68 -17.77 -6.56 19.86
N ASP A 69 -18.76 -7.19 19.24
CA ASP A 69 -19.35 -8.49 19.58
C ASP A 69 -18.74 -9.68 18.82
N SER A 70 -17.81 -9.46 17.88
CA SER A 70 -17.05 -10.52 17.20
C SER A 70 -16.41 -11.53 18.17
N ILE A 71 -15.99 -11.06 19.36
CA ILE A 71 -15.47 -11.93 20.44
C ILE A 71 -16.56 -12.76 21.11
N ASP A 72 -17.77 -12.24 21.26
CA ASP A 72 -18.91 -12.96 21.85
C ASP A 72 -19.46 -14.00 20.86
N ILE A 73 -19.53 -13.65 19.58
CA ILE A 73 -19.82 -14.57 18.46
C ILE A 73 -18.80 -15.73 18.47
N LEU A 74 -17.50 -15.42 18.57
CA LEU A 74 -16.45 -16.43 18.66
C LEU A 74 -16.58 -17.31 19.91
N SER A 75 -16.88 -16.72 21.07
CA SER A 75 -17.09 -17.46 22.32
C SER A 75 -18.25 -18.45 22.18
N ASN A 76 -19.38 -18.00 21.64
CA ASN A 76 -20.55 -18.83 21.38
C ASN A 76 -20.23 -19.98 20.40
N PHE A 77 -19.46 -19.72 19.34
CA PHE A 77 -19.01 -20.74 18.39
C PHE A 77 -18.12 -21.81 19.05
N ILE A 78 -17.16 -21.41 19.89
CA ILE A 78 -16.27 -22.35 20.58
C ILE A 78 -17.03 -23.20 21.63
N GLU A 79 -18.08 -22.67 22.24
CA GLU A 79 -18.91 -23.39 23.22
C GLU A 79 -19.96 -24.32 22.58
N THR A 80 -20.64 -23.86 21.53
CA THR A 80 -21.83 -24.54 20.96
C THR A 80 -21.57 -25.23 19.61
N GLY A 81 -20.48 -24.89 18.92
CA GLY A 81 -20.22 -25.29 17.55
C GLY A 81 -21.06 -24.55 16.49
N LYS A 82 -21.84 -23.53 16.88
CA LYS A 82 -22.66 -22.72 15.99
C LYS A 82 -22.10 -21.32 15.81
N LEU A 83 -21.95 -20.89 14.57
CA LEU A 83 -21.54 -19.54 14.23
C LEU A 83 -22.77 -18.77 13.70
N GLU A 84 -23.22 -17.78 14.45
CA GLU A 84 -24.44 -17.00 14.19
C GLU A 84 -24.08 -15.52 14.41
N PHE A 85 -24.19 -14.69 13.36
CA PHE A 85 -23.85 -13.26 13.35
C PHE A 85 -24.57 -12.54 12.20
N GLU A 86 -24.53 -11.20 12.16
CA GLU A 86 -25.12 -10.42 11.07
C GLU A 86 -24.28 -10.54 9.79
N ALA A 87 -24.94 -10.75 8.64
CA ALA A 87 -24.26 -11.07 7.39
C ALA A 87 -23.70 -9.83 6.66
N ASP A 88 -22.91 -9.01 7.37
CA ASP A 88 -22.21 -7.84 6.86
C ASP A 88 -20.69 -8.03 6.78
N GLU A 89 -20.05 -7.18 5.99
CA GLU A 89 -18.62 -7.24 5.70
C GLU A 89 -17.73 -7.16 6.93
N SER A 90 -18.08 -6.35 7.94
CA SER A 90 -17.22 -6.10 9.10
C SER A 90 -17.11 -7.35 9.98
N HIS A 91 -18.23 -8.02 10.23
CA HIS A 91 -18.20 -9.31 10.92
C HIS A 91 -17.50 -10.39 10.09
N TYR A 92 -17.74 -10.44 8.78
CA TYR A 92 -17.06 -11.39 7.89
C TYR A 92 -15.53 -11.21 7.89
N HIS A 93 -15.04 -9.97 7.88
CA HIS A 93 -13.62 -9.63 7.99
C HIS A 93 -13.04 -10.04 9.37
N ASP A 94 -13.72 -9.70 10.46
CA ASP A 94 -13.26 -10.08 11.80
C ASP A 94 -13.16 -11.60 11.99
N ILE A 95 -14.17 -12.34 11.54
CA ILE A 95 -14.18 -13.80 11.57
C ILE A 95 -13.06 -14.39 10.71
N PHE A 96 -12.74 -13.77 9.57
CA PHE A 96 -11.62 -14.15 8.71
C PHE A 96 -10.26 -13.89 9.37
N GLU A 97 -10.04 -12.72 9.96
CA GLU A 97 -8.78 -12.37 10.67
C GLU A 97 -8.54 -13.29 11.87
N ILE A 98 -9.58 -13.54 12.68
CA ILE A 98 -9.57 -14.54 13.76
C ILE A 98 -9.25 -15.94 13.18
N GLY A 99 -9.94 -16.33 12.10
CA GLY A 99 -9.75 -17.61 11.43
C GLY A 99 -8.31 -17.81 10.97
N ARG A 100 -7.74 -16.83 10.26
CA ARG A 100 -6.34 -16.81 9.81
C ARG A 100 -5.37 -16.95 10.96
N TYR A 101 -5.53 -16.12 12.00
CA TYR A 101 -4.62 -16.12 13.13
C TYR A 101 -4.59 -17.47 13.87
N PHE A 102 -5.76 -18.07 14.12
CA PHE A 102 -5.86 -19.33 14.83
C PHE A 102 -5.71 -20.57 13.94
N GLY A 103 -5.61 -20.40 12.61
CA GLY A 103 -5.59 -21.49 11.63
C GLY A 103 -6.92 -22.24 11.51
N ASN A 104 -8.05 -21.60 11.84
CA ASN A 104 -9.37 -22.24 11.74
C ASN A 104 -9.91 -22.17 10.30
N GLN A 105 -9.83 -23.30 9.59
CA GLN A 105 -10.24 -23.38 8.18
C GLN A 105 -11.74 -23.12 7.95
N ILE A 106 -12.62 -23.42 8.92
CA ILE A 106 -14.06 -23.15 8.77
C ILE A 106 -14.30 -21.64 8.68
N LEU A 107 -13.72 -20.88 9.60
CA LEU A 107 -13.84 -19.42 9.63
C LEU A 107 -13.20 -18.76 8.39
N ILE A 108 -12.04 -19.26 7.97
CA ILE A 108 -11.33 -18.79 6.77
C ILE A 108 -12.19 -18.99 5.51
N GLN A 109 -12.69 -20.22 5.29
CA GLN A 109 -13.39 -20.56 4.06
C GLN A 109 -14.72 -19.83 3.90
N MET A 110 -15.42 -19.50 5.00
CA MET A 110 -16.66 -18.71 4.92
C MET A 110 -16.47 -17.34 4.25
N TYR A 111 -15.35 -16.66 4.52
CA TYR A 111 -15.03 -15.39 3.85
C TYR A 111 -14.49 -15.60 2.43
N VAL A 112 -13.60 -16.58 2.24
CA VAL A 112 -13.06 -16.94 0.90
C VAL A 112 -14.20 -17.26 -0.08
N GLU A 113 -15.18 -18.07 0.33
CA GLU A 113 -16.33 -18.44 -0.50
C GLU A 113 -17.23 -17.24 -0.81
N LEU A 114 -17.47 -16.35 0.17
CA LEU A 114 -18.23 -15.11 -0.02
C LEU A 114 -17.55 -14.22 -1.09
N ILE A 115 -16.27 -13.88 -0.89
CA ILE A 115 -15.51 -13.00 -1.78
C ILE A 115 -15.32 -13.62 -3.18
N LYS A 116 -15.26 -14.95 -3.30
CA LYS A 116 -15.17 -15.65 -4.60
C LYS A 116 -16.51 -15.93 -5.28
N SER A 117 -17.63 -15.71 -4.60
CA SER A 117 -18.97 -15.91 -5.19
C SER A 117 -19.21 -14.93 -6.35
N ASP A 118 -18.78 -13.68 -6.19
CA ASP A 118 -18.64 -12.72 -7.29
C ASP A 118 -17.37 -13.03 -8.11
N LYS A 119 -17.53 -13.11 -9.43
CA LYS A 119 -16.44 -13.34 -10.38
C LYS A 119 -15.89 -12.06 -11.00
N SER A 120 -16.62 -10.95 -10.86
CA SER A 120 -16.22 -9.65 -11.40
C SER A 120 -15.24 -8.95 -10.47
N LEU A 121 -14.33 -8.17 -11.05
CA LEU A 121 -13.40 -7.33 -10.30
C LEU A 121 -13.95 -5.89 -10.34
N THR A 122 -14.23 -5.33 -9.17
CA THR A 122 -14.89 -4.03 -9.00
C THR A 122 -14.11 -3.15 -8.02
N ASN A 123 -14.35 -1.85 -8.05
CA ASN A 123 -13.80 -0.91 -7.06
C ASN A 123 -14.10 -1.35 -5.61
N ASP A 124 -15.29 -1.92 -5.38
CA ASP A 124 -15.76 -2.31 -4.04
C ASP A 124 -15.11 -3.62 -3.54
N ASN A 125 -14.70 -4.52 -4.45
CA ASN A 125 -14.25 -5.88 -4.08
C ASN A 125 -12.76 -6.17 -4.35
N VAL A 126 -12.05 -5.30 -5.08
CA VAL A 126 -10.68 -5.58 -5.55
C VAL A 126 -9.67 -5.79 -4.42
N PHE A 127 -9.76 -5.01 -3.33
CA PHE A 127 -8.85 -5.14 -2.20
C PHE A 127 -9.09 -6.45 -1.41
N GLN A 128 -10.35 -6.81 -1.17
CA GLN A 128 -10.74 -8.09 -0.56
C GLN A 128 -10.24 -9.27 -1.40
N LYS A 129 -10.41 -9.19 -2.73
CA LYS A 129 -9.92 -10.22 -3.66
C LYS A 129 -8.39 -10.31 -3.69
N TYR A 130 -7.68 -9.19 -3.61
CA TYR A 130 -6.23 -9.20 -3.45
C TYR A 130 -5.82 -9.89 -2.15
N GLU A 131 -6.49 -9.61 -1.03
CA GLU A 131 -6.25 -10.25 0.26
C GLU A 131 -6.46 -11.77 0.22
N ILE A 132 -7.58 -12.24 -0.33
CA ILE A 132 -7.81 -13.68 -0.51
C ILE A 132 -6.72 -14.31 -1.40
N SER A 133 -6.34 -13.65 -2.50
CA SER A 133 -5.32 -14.14 -3.43
C SER A 133 -3.94 -14.20 -2.78
N ALA A 134 -3.60 -13.22 -1.94
CA ALA A 134 -2.36 -13.18 -1.17
C ALA A 134 -2.34 -14.28 -0.08
N PHE A 135 -3.47 -14.51 0.61
CA PHE A 135 -3.60 -15.59 1.59
C PHE A 135 -3.42 -16.98 0.94
N GLU A 136 -3.99 -17.19 -0.25
CA GLU A 136 -3.88 -18.45 -1.00
C GLU A 136 -2.56 -18.59 -1.78
N ASN A 137 -1.76 -17.53 -1.89
CA ASN A 137 -0.57 -17.41 -2.74
C ASN A 137 -0.87 -17.59 -4.26
N ASP A 138 -2.06 -17.19 -4.71
CA ASP A 138 -2.40 -17.12 -6.14
C ASP A 138 -1.77 -15.87 -6.77
N SER A 139 -0.51 -16.01 -7.19
CA SER A 139 0.26 -14.93 -7.83
C SER A 139 -0.38 -14.36 -9.09
N LYS A 140 -1.25 -15.13 -9.78
CA LYS A 140 -1.95 -14.64 -10.95
C LYS A 140 -3.11 -13.73 -10.53
N ALA A 141 -3.97 -14.20 -9.63
CA ALA A 141 -5.09 -13.40 -9.13
C ALA A 141 -4.61 -12.13 -8.41
N MET A 142 -3.46 -12.19 -7.71
CA MET A 142 -2.78 -11.00 -7.18
C MET A 142 -2.36 -10.00 -8.27
N SER A 143 -1.82 -10.48 -9.40
CA SER A 143 -1.44 -9.62 -10.55
C SER A 143 -2.67 -8.97 -11.19
N ASP A 144 -3.71 -9.77 -11.46
CA ASP A 144 -4.98 -9.30 -12.03
C ASP A 144 -5.60 -8.18 -11.14
N CYS A 145 -5.51 -8.31 -9.80
CA CYS A 145 -5.93 -7.27 -8.85
C CYS A 145 -5.03 -6.02 -8.89
N ILE A 146 -3.70 -6.17 -8.94
CA ILE A 146 -2.76 -5.03 -9.02
C ILE A 146 -2.97 -4.22 -10.32
N GLU A 147 -3.16 -4.89 -11.46
CA GLU A 147 -3.45 -4.25 -12.76
C GLU A 147 -4.76 -3.46 -12.70
N TYR A 148 -5.80 -4.02 -12.06
CA TYR A 148 -7.06 -3.32 -11.83
C TYR A 148 -6.92 -2.10 -10.94
N ILE A 149 -6.27 -2.24 -9.76
CA ILE A 149 -6.05 -1.13 -8.83
C ILE A 149 -5.26 0.00 -9.52
N SER A 150 -4.20 -0.35 -10.25
CA SER A 150 -3.40 0.62 -11.00
C SER A 150 -4.24 1.40 -12.01
N SER A 151 -5.07 0.70 -12.78
CA SER A 151 -5.89 1.29 -13.84
C SER A 151 -7.14 2.03 -13.38
N HIS A 152 -7.48 1.95 -12.10
CA HIS A 152 -8.64 2.60 -11.47
C HIS A 152 -8.27 3.46 -10.25
N LEU A 153 -6.98 3.69 -9.95
CA LEU A 153 -6.54 4.40 -8.75
C LEU A 153 -7.16 5.80 -8.62
N TYR A 154 -7.39 6.48 -9.75
CA TYR A 154 -8.09 7.77 -9.82
C TYR A 154 -9.57 7.75 -9.34
N CYS A 155 -10.24 6.59 -9.28
CA CYS A 155 -11.66 6.48 -8.86
C CYS A 155 -11.92 5.48 -7.72
N LEU A 156 -10.88 4.87 -7.17
CA LEU A 156 -10.93 4.18 -5.88
C LEU A 156 -11.03 5.20 -4.74
N ASN A 157 -11.59 4.77 -3.61
CA ASN A 157 -11.72 5.57 -2.39
C ASN A 157 -10.35 5.73 -1.71
N ASP A 158 -9.98 6.98 -1.36
CA ASP A 158 -8.68 7.29 -0.77
C ASP A 158 -8.44 6.57 0.57
N ASP A 159 -9.45 6.41 1.44
CA ASP A 159 -9.29 5.69 2.72
C ASP A 159 -9.03 4.20 2.50
N ASP A 160 -9.66 3.58 1.50
CA ASP A 160 -9.45 2.17 1.14
C ASP A 160 -8.05 1.96 0.57
N ILE A 161 -7.58 2.87 -0.30
CA ILE A 161 -6.21 2.83 -0.83
C ILE A 161 -5.21 2.99 0.33
N ILE A 162 -5.36 4.00 1.18
CA ILE A 162 -4.47 4.27 2.33
C ILE A 162 -4.42 3.05 3.27
N SER A 163 -5.59 2.50 3.63
CA SER A 163 -5.68 1.31 4.48
C SER A 163 -4.93 0.11 3.88
N ASN A 164 -5.15 -0.16 2.58
CA ASN A 164 -4.51 -1.29 1.90
C ASN A 164 -3.02 -1.07 1.62
N PHE A 165 -2.57 0.16 1.39
CA PHE A 165 -1.15 0.49 1.24
C PHE A 165 -0.40 0.25 2.57
N VAL A 166 -0.99 0.66 3.69
CA VAL A 166 -0.46 0.40 5.04
C VAL A 166 -0.48 -1.11 5.37
N LYS A 167 -1.59 -1.82 5.08
CA LYS A 167 -1.77 -3.26 5.37
C LYS A 167 -0.80 -4.14 4.58
N ASN A 168 -0.61 -3.87 3.28
CA ASN A 168 0.15 -4.74 2.37
C ASN A 168 1.61 -4.29 2.15
N GLY A 169 1.98 -3.07 2.56
CA GLY A 169 3.36 -2.61 2.62
C GLY A 169 4.00 -2.26 1.27
N PHE A 170 5.32 -2.00 1.31
CA PHE A 170 6.05 -1.33 0.23
C PHE A 170 5.99 -2.06 -1.11
N GLU A 171 6.19 -3.39 -1.14
CA GLU A 171 6.24 -4.16 -2.39
C GLU A 171 4.90 -4.14 -3.15
N PHE A 172 3.77 -4.15 -2.43
CA PHE A 172 2.44 -4.02 -3.03
C PHE A 172 2.26 -2.63 -3.66
N CYS A 173 2.54 -1.57 -2.88
CA CYS A 173 2.43 -0.19 -3.33
C CYS A 173 3.34 0.07 -4.55
N GLU A 174 4.58 -0.41 -4.49
CA GLU A 174 5.55 -0.29 -5.56
C GLU A 174 5.05 -0.92 -6.88
N LYS A 175 4.46 -2.12 -6.82
CA LYS A 175 3.92 -2.79 -8.02
C LYS A 175 2.78 -2.00 -8.67
N ILE A 176 1.94 -1.35 -7.87
CA ILE A 176 0.87 -0.45 -8.36
C ILE A 176 1.50 0.80 -9.00
N LEU A 177 2.40 1.48 -8.31
CA LEU A 177 3.00 2.74 -8.78
C LEU A 177 3.96 2.56 -9.97
N LYS A 178 4.55 1.37 -10.16
CA LYS A 178 5.34 1.01 -11.35
C LYS A 178 4.49 0.46 -12.51
N SER A 179 3.19 0.26 -12.33
CA SER A 179 2.34 -0.33 -13.36
C SER A 179 2.24 0.57 -14.59
N LYS A 180 2.30 -0.05 -15.78
CA LYS A 180 2.13 0.66 -17.06
C LYS A 180 0.70 1.17 -17.25
N ASP A 181 -0.24 0.55 -16.56
CA ASP A 181 -1.66 0.86 -16.60
C ASP A 181 -2.06 1.86 -15.50
N LEU A 182 -1.10 2.38 -14.72
CA LEU A 182 -1.36 3.36 -13.66
C LEU A 182 -2.10 4.58 -14.20
N LYS A 183 -3.29 4.84 -13.64
CA LYS A 183 -4.10 6.04 -13.92
C LYS A 183 -4.40 6.75 -12.62
N ILE A 184 -3.77 7.91 -12.48
CA ILE A 184 -4.02 8.89 -11.42
C ILE A 184 -4.73 10.11 -11.97
N GLU A 185 -5.43 10.84 -11.11
CA GLU A 185 -6.08 12.10 -11.46
C GLU A 185 -5.06 13.21 -11.72
N ASN A 186 -4.04 13.30 -10.86
CA ASN A 186 -2.88 14.19 -10.94
C ASN A 186 -1.86 13.76 -9.87
N GLU A 187 -0.62 14.24 -9.98
CA GLU A 187 0.46 13.95 -9.03
C GLU A 187 0.22 14.58 -7.64
N ASP A 188 -0.50 15.71 -7.55
CA ASP A 188 -0.82 16.36 -6.27
C ASP A 188 -1.68 15.46 -5.36
N ARG A 189 -2.74 14.85 -5.91
CA ARG A 189 -3.57 13.89 -5.16
C ARG A 189 -2.77 12.63 -4.79
N LEU A 190 -1.92 12.12 -5.69
CA LEU A 190 -1.06 10.98 -5.38
C LEU A 190 -0.10 11.30 -4.22
N CYS A 191 0.50 12.48 -4.21
CA CYS A 191 1.34 12.95 -3.10
C CYS A 191 0.57 13.04 -1.78
N LEU A 192 -0.63 13.63 -1.77
CA LEU A 192 -1.45 13.72 -0.56
C LEU A 192 -1.80 12.34 -0.02
N LEU A 193 -2.22 11.42 -0.89
CA LEU A 193 -2.51 10.03 -0.54
C LEU A 193 -1.27 9.32 0.06
N LEU A 194 -0.09 9.51 -0.52
CA LEU A 194 1.16 8.97 0.02
C LEU A 194 1.57 9.65 1.34
N LEU A 195 1.29 10.93 1.56
CA LEU A 195 1.51 11.60 2.85
C LEU A 195 0.61 11.01 3.94
N GLU A 196 -0.69 10.85 3.69
CA GLU A 196 -1.61 10.21 4.66
C GLU A 196 -1.21 8.75 4.94
N THR A 197 -0.79 8.03 3.91
CA THR A 197 -0.23 6.68 4.02
C THR A 197 1.03 6.67 4.90
N CYS A 198 1.95 7.61 4.70
CA CYS A 198 3.17 7.73 5.52
C CYS A 198 2.85 8.08 6.98
N ARG A 199 1.89 8.99 7.25
CA ARG A 199 1.45 9.31 8.63
C ARG A 199 0.98 8.08 9.41
N ARG A 200 0.44 7.07 8.72
CA ARG A 200 0.07 5.77 9.32
C ARG A 200 1.24 4.77 9.32
N ASN A 201 2.12 4.81 8.32
CA ASN A 201 3.33 3.97 8.23
C ASN A 201 4.50 4.69 7.53
N ASN A 202 5.37 5.31 8.35
CA ASN A 202 6.55 6.06 7.92
C ASN A 202 7.56 5.26 7.06
N THR A 203 7.53 3.92 7.07
CA THR A 203 8.42 3.09 6.22
C THR A 203 8.10 3.19 4.72
N LEU A 204 6.94 3.74 4.37
CA LEU A 204 6.47 3.87 2.99
C LEU A 204 6.96 5.16 2.30
N PHE A 205 7.78 5.99 2.96
CA PHE A 205 8.22 7.28 2.42
C PHE A 205 9.04 7.17 1.12
N ASP A 206 9.77 6.07 0.90
CA ASP A 206 10.50 5.85 -0.36
C ASP A 206 9.57 5.70 -1.59
N LEU A 207 8.26 5.54 -1.43
CA LEU A 207 7.29 5.50 -2.54
C LEU A 207 7.22 6.82 -3.34
N PHE A 208 7.63 7.95 -2.75
CA PHE A 208 7.75 9.23 -3.47
C PHE A 208 8.73 9.18 -4.67
N ARG A 209 9.56 8.14 -4.80
CA ARG A 209 10.37 7.85 -6.00
C ARG A 209 9.56 7.56 -7.25
N TYR A 210 8.30 7.14 -7.10
CA TYR A 210 7.41 6.78 -8.19
C TYR A 210 6.42 7.88 -8.57
N VAL A 211 6.52 9.03 -7.90
CA VAL A 211 5.76 10.25 -8.19
C VAL A 211 6.57 11.13 -9.14
N ASN A 212 5.93 11.68 -10.17
CA ASN A 212 6.56 12.68 -11.03
C ASN A 212 6.48 14.07 -10.38
N LEU A 213 7.26 14.27 -9.31
CA LEU A 213 7.25 15.49 -8.48
C LEU A 213 7.26 16.80 -9.28
N HIS A 214 7.88 16.82 -10.47
CA HIS A 214 7.90 17.99 -11.35
C HIS A 214 6.51 18.53 -11.74
N PHE A 215 5.47 17.69 -11.77
CA PHE A 215 4.09 18.11 -12.05
C PHE A 215 3.30 18.48 -10.78
N CYS A 216 3.91 18.38 -9.59
CA CYS A 216 3.27 18.80 -8.35
C CYS A 216 3.25 20.33 -8.21
N SER A 217 2.21 20.85 -7.56
CA SER A 217 2.13 22.26 -7.20
C SER A 217 3.13 22.62 -6.08
N PRO A 218 3.56 23.90 -5.99
CA PRO A 218 4.48 24.34 -4.94
C PRO A 218 3.98 24.04 -3.51
N LYS A 219 2.65 24.08 -3.29
CA LYS A 219 2.04 23.74 -2.00
C LYS A 219 2.30 22.30 -1.58
N ILE A 220 2.21 21.35 -2.52
CA ILE A 220 2.47 19.94 -2.25
C ILE A 220 3.96 19.70 -1.98
N TYR A 221 4.85 20.40 -2.68
CA TYR A 221 6.28 20.39 -2.36
C TYR A 221 6.57 20.87 -0.93
N ASP A 222 5.94 21.97 -0.48
CA ASP A 222 6.08 22.47 0.89
C ASP A 222 5.54 21.46 1.92
N GLU A 223 4.40 20.81 1.65
CA GLU A 223 3.83 19.77 2.53
C GLU A 223 4.73 18.54 2.66
N ILE A 224 5.30 18.04 1.55
CA ILE A 224 6.27 16.93 1.56
C ILE A 224 7.54 17.32 2.31
N TYR A 225 8.05 18.54 2.10
CA TYR A 225 9.23 19.04 2.79
C TYR A 225 9.00 19.15 4.30
N ASN A 226 7.90 19.76 4.73
CA ASN A 226 7.56 19.90 6.16
C ASN A 226 7.39 18.53 6.82
N PHE A 227 6.65 17.60 6.20
CA PHE A 227 6.53 16.23 6.69
C PHE A 227 7.90 15.53 6.80
N SER A 228 8.80 15.77 5.84
CA SER A 228 10.15 15.21 5.86
C SER A 228 11.00 15.75 7.01
N VAL A 229 10.94 17.05 7.30
CA VAL A 229 11.64 17.65 8.45
C VAL A 229 11.07 17.13 9.78
N GLU A 230 9.73 17.03 9.89
CA GLU A 230 9.05 16.49 11.08
C GLU A 230 9.43 15.03 11.38
N ASN A 231 9.73 14.24 10.34
CA ASN A 231 10.00 12.80 10.45
C ASN A 231 11.46 12.39 10.14
N SER A 232 12.38 13.36 10.02
CA SER A 232 13.81 13.14 9.73
C SER A 232 14.11 12.41 8.39
N PHE A 233 13.35 12.73 7.34
CA PHE A 233 13.48 12.17 5.98
C PHE A 233 14.15 13.10 4.96
N GLU A 234 14.75 14.21 5.37
CA GLU A 234 15.30 15.23 4.45
C GLU A 234 16.39 14.66 3.52
N SER A 235 17.21 13.74 4.03
CA SER A 235 18.23 13.03 3.23
C SER A 235 17.62 12.09 2.19
N THR A 236 16.52 11.41 2.53
CA THR A 236 15.75 10.59 1.60
C THR A 236 15.10 11.47 0.54
N LEU A 237 14.36 12.52 0.94
CA LEU A 237 13.71 13.45 0.01
C LEU A 237 14.72 14.09 -0.97
N LEU A 238 15.89 14.53 -0.48
CA LEU A 238 16.96 15.05 -1.33
C LEU A 238 17.48 14.01 -2.32
N THR A 239 17.56 12.73 -1.92
CA THR A 239 17.94 11.63 -2.82
C THR A 239 16.89 11.43 -3.91
N ILE A 240 15.61 11.35 -3.53
CA ILE A 240 14.46 11.23 -4.45
C ILE A 240 14.47 12.39 -5.47
N TYR A 241 14.53 13.63 -5.00
CA TYR A 241 14.52 14.82 -5.84
C TYR A 241 15.67 14.83 -6.86
N ASN A 242 16.89 14.46 -6.43
CA ASN A 242 18.05 14.36 -7.31
C ASN A 242 17.91 13.24 -8.35
N GLU A 243 17.23 12.13 -8.04
CA GLU A 243 16.93 11.05 -8.99
C GLU A 243 15.89 11.51 -10.02
N THR A 244 14.78 12.12 -9.58
CA THR A 244 13.73 12.66 -10.46
C THR A 244 14.31 13.70 -11.43
N LEU A 245 15.16 14.62 -10.95
CA LEU A 245 15.83 15.61 -11.81
C LEU A 245 16.76 14.97 -12.83
N LYS A 246 17.59 13.99 -12.44
CA LYS A 246 18.49 13.27 -13.35
C LYS A 246 17.70 12.53 -14.44
N HIS A 247 16.62 11.86 -14.05
CA HIS A 247 15.74 11.16 -14.98
C HIS A 247 15.10 12.12 -15.99
N HIS A 248 14.54 13.24 -15.52
CA HIS A 248 13.95 14.26 -16.37
C HIS A 248 14.97 14.87 -17.34
N LEU A 249 16.17 15.24 -16.86
CA LEU A 249 17.25 15.74 -17.72
C LEU A 249 17.71 14.70 -18.76
N SER A 250 17.61 13.41 -18.46
CA SER A 250 17.94 12.34 -19.42
C SER A 250 16.88 12.19 -20.52
N ILE A 251 15.59 12.31 -20.17
CA ILE A 251 14.47 12.29 -21.11
C ILE A 251 14.54 13.52 -22.03
N VAL A 252 14.76 14.71 -21.46
CA VAL A 252 14.92 15.95 -22.24
C VAL A 252 16.09 15.82 -23.21
N ARG A 253 17.22 15.23 -22.81
CA ARG A 253 18.36 14.99 -23.71
C ARG A 253 18.08 13.93 -24.79
N GLY A 254 17.29 12.90 -24.49
CA GLY A 254 16.89 11.89 -25.47
C GLY A 254 15.91 12.40 -26.52
N ASN A 255 15.03 13.34 -26.14
CA ASN A 255 14.03 13.93 -27.02
C ASN A 255 14.54 15.14 -27.84
N ILE A 256 15.77 15.60 -27.61
CA ILE A 256 16.42 16.59 -28.46
C ILE A 256 17.24 15.84 -29.52
N GLU A 257 16.59 15.48 -30.63
CA GLU A 257 17.30 15.29 -31.89
C GLU A 257 17.90 16.63 -32.30
N ILE A 258 19.20 16.83 -32.02
CA ILE A 258 19.96 17.94 -32.58
C ILE A 258 20.05 17.69 -34.09
N SER A 259 19.17 18.33 -34.86
CA SER A 259 19.32 18.31 -36.31
C SER A 259 20.64 19.00 -36.67
N ASN A 260 21.53 18.27 -37.32
CA ASN A 260 22.85 18.77 -37.74
C ASN A 260 22.75 19.71 -38.96
N GLN A 261 21.82 20.67 -38.92
CA GLN A 261 21.83 21.81 -39.82
C GLN A 261 22.82 22.83 -39.26
N SER A 262 23.82 23.19 -40.07
CA SER A 262 24.94 24.03 -39.63
C SER A 262 24.48 25.39 -39.12
N ILE A 263 25.18 25.90 -38.09
CA ILE A 263 24.93 27.21 -37.46
C ILE A 263 25.50 28.34 -38.36
N GLU A 264 25.30 28.26 -39.67
CA GLU A 264 25.68 29.30 -40.64
C GLU A 264 24.50 30.23 -40.98
N SER A 265 23.27 29.86 -40.63
CA SER A 265 22.05 30.62 -40.91
C SER A 265 21.78 31.77 -39.92
N PHE A 266 22.32 31.70 -38.70
CA PHE A 266 22.08 32.71 -37.66
C PHE A 266 23.02 33.92 -37.69
N GLU A 267 24.25 33.78 -38.21
CA GLU A 267 25.23 34.88 -38.19
C GLU A 267 24.88 36.04 -39.13
N LYS A 268 24.09 35.78 -40.18
CA LYS A 268 23.71 36.82 -41.16
C LYS A 268 22.69 37.86 -40.68
N HIS A 269 22.03 37.64 -39.54
CA HIS A 269 20.96 38.54 -39.06
C HIS A 269 21.34 39.46 -37.89
N LEU A 270 22.56 39.36 -37.34
CA LEU A 270 22.97 40.15 -36.16
C LEU A 270 23.73 41.45 -36.48
N ILE A 271 24.05 41.74 -37.76
CA ILE A 271 24.88 42.91 -38.16
C ILE A 271 24.07 44.23 -38.22
N HIS A 272 22.77 44.23 -37.93
CA HIS A 272 21.94 45.45 -38.03
C HIS A 272 20.92 45.65 -36.91
N ASN A 273 21.40 45.84 -35.68
CA ASN A 273 20.66 46.57 -34.64
C ASN A 273 21.59 47.56 -33.92
N GLN A 274 21.53 48.82 -34.32
CA GLN A 274 22.19 49.92 -33.61
C GLN A 274 21.39 50.27 -32.34
N PHE A 275 21.86 49.81 -31.17
CA PHE A 275 21.32 50.30 -29.90
C PHE A 275 22.06 51.57 -29.44
N LYS A 276 21.36 52.70 -29.43
CA LYS A 276 21.79 53.90 -28.72
C LYS A 276 21.67 53.66 -27.21
N ILE A 277 22.79 53.74 -26.50
CA ILE A 277 22.82 53.83 -25.04
C ILE A 277 22.69 55.32 -24.67
N SER A 278 21.79 55.65 -23.75
CA SER A 278 21.71 56.97 -23.12
C SER A 278 22.03 56.86 -21.64
N ASP A 279 23.07 57.57 -21.19
CA ASP A 279 23.58 57.52 -19.83
C ASP A 279 22.55 57.94 -18.77
N ARG A 280 22.47 57.15 -17.68
CA ARG A 280 22.42 57.68 -16.31
C ARG A 280 22.85 56.60 -15.32
N SER A 281 23.89 56.92 -14.56
CA SER A 281 24.57 56.03 -13.63
C SER A 281 23.95 56.04 -12.23
N VAL A 282 23.88 54.85 -11.61
CA VAL A 282 24.25 54.66 -10.20
C VAL A 282 25.02 53.34 -10.10
N SER A 283 26.18 53.36 -9.43
CA SER A 283 27.12 52.23 -9.32
C SER A 283 27.17 51.66 -7.91
N ILE A 284 27.17 50.33 -7.77
CA ILE A 284 27.69 49.62 -6.59
C ILE A 284 28.58 48.44 -7.03
N PHE A 285 29.61 48.13 -6.23
CA PHE A 285 30.75 47.21 -6.43
C PHE A 285 30.83 46.27 -5.22
N VAL A 286 31.34 45.02 -5.20
CA VAL A 286 32.04 44.07 -6.12
C VAL A 286 31.62 42.64 -5.65
N PRO A 287 32.10 41.46 -6.15
CA PRO A 287 32.78 41.07 -7.39
C PRO A 287 32.16 39.81 -8.07
N LEU A 288 32.86 39.27 -9.08
CA LEU A 288 32.52 38.08 -9.87
C LEU A 288 32.37 36.77 -9.04
N THR A 289 31.37 35.96 -9.42
CA THR A 289 31.64 34.67 -10.07
C THR A 289 30.59 34.41 -11.14
N ILE A 290 31.02 33.98 -12.33
CA ILE A 290 30.15 33.71 -13.47
C ILE A 290 29.63 32.29 -13.34
N ASP A 291 28.32 32.12 -13.21
CA ASP A 291 27.65 30.93 -13.70
C ASP A 291 26.41 31.30 -14.52
N ARG A 292 26.12 30.47 -15.52
CA ARG A 292 25.33 30.87 -16.70
C ARG A 292 23.84 31.05 -16.38
N ILE A 293 23.36 32.29 -16.46
CA ILE A 293 21.91 32.55 -16.59
C ILE A 293 21.48 32.11 -17.99
N ILE A 294 20.84 30.94 -18.07
CA ILE A 294 20.17 30.47 -19.28
C ILE A 294 18.77 31.11 -19.33
N TYR A 295 18.58 32.09 -20.20
CA TYR A 295 17.27 32.64 -20.50
C TYR A 295 16.50 31.69 -21.43
N TYR A 296 15.44 31.07 -20.91
CA TYR A 296 14.46 30.36 -21.74
C TYR A 296 13.42 31.33 -22.30
N THR A 297 13.51 31.63 -23.59
CA THR A 297 12.46 32.36 -24.31
C THR A 297 11.44 31.37 -24.86
N ILE A 298 10.36 31.12 -24.09
CA ILE A 298 9.23 30.33 -24.57
C ILE A 298 8.44 31.17 -25.58
N LYS A 299 8.52 30.80 -26.87
CA LYS A 299 7.59 31.29 -27.89
C LYS A 299 6.36 30.40 -27.91
N PHE A 300 5.22 30.92 -27.43
CA PHE A 300 3.92 30.37 -27.79
C PHE A 300 3.65 30.68 -29.27
N TYR A 301 3.50 29.63 -30.08
CA TYR A 301 2.86 29.73 -31.38
C TYR A 301 1.41 29.26 -31.22
N ALA A 302 0.47 30.18 -31.44
CA ALA A 302 -0.95 29.86 -31.56
C ALA A 302 -1.30 29.70 -33.04
N ALA A 303 -1.88 28.55 -33.38
CA ALA A 303 -2.64 28.28 -34.61
C ALA A 303 -3.58 27.10 -34.33
#